data_AF-A0AAE2YH85-F1
#
_entry.id   AF-A0AAE2YH85-F1
#
_cell.length_a   1.000
_cell.length_b   1.000
_cell.length_c   1.000
_cell.angle_alpha   90.00
_cell.angle_beta   90.00
_cell.angle_gamma   90.00
#
_symmetry.space_group_name_H-M   'P 1'
#
loop_
_entity.id
_entity.type
_entity.pdbx_description
1 polymer ?
#
loop_
_entity_poly.entity_id
_entity_poly.type
_entity_poly.pdbx_seq_one_letter_code
_entity_poly.pdbx_strand_id
1 'polypeptide(L)'
;MSECFYQVRSYKVKHNYDVKWFLEAYRWLLQRAIDETWKNIAWNERVTKRRRLIPIIPKSSEFKRNLRNFLLRNWGFCAHYVDSAIKQAYSILKSWRRNYLKGRRTRAKPVVKKKFVRVKETLYSYKNGKIKISIRPFEEHLVFDVSNAWFWSRAKGEMGELILTEKFLIITFRFNQRVEEPRGAIAWDCNEKSLDGFNPEIGWIRVDLRKLFHIHRVYELKRQRLQSKASRKQSLRRVLEKYSNREKNRAKDFIHKITTTIAETFKGYVHGFKDLNKEKMLKKSRTHNRNVAKSDWKTIIGLMGYKS
;
A
#
# COMPACT_ATOMS: atom_id res chain seq x y z
N MET A 1 -7.52 11.54 -25.33
CA MET A 1 -8.23 11.00 -24.15
C MET A 1 -7.37 11.26 -22.93
N SER A 2 -7.72 12.29 -22.15
CA SER A 2 -7.01 12.67 -20.94
C SER A 2 -7.13 11.53 -19.92
N GLU A 3 -6.03 10.84 -19.59
CA GLU A 3 -6.03 9.86 -18.51
C GLU A 3 -6.29 10.59 -17.18
N CYS A 4 -7.52 10.48 -16.67
CA CYS A 4 -7.87 11.02 -15.36
C CYS A 4 -7.18 10.16 -14.29
N PHE A 5 -6.08 10.65 -13.73
CA PHE A 5 -5.42 10.00 -12.60
C PHE A 5 -6.19 10.33 -11.32
N TYR A 6 -6.82 9.31 -10.74
CA TYR A 6 -7.46 9.45 -9.44
C TYR A 6 -6.41 9.34 -8.33
N GLN A 7 -6.14 10.43 -7.63
CA GLN A 7 -5.46 10.34 -6.35
C GLN A 7 -6.45 9.77 -5.31
N VAL A 8 -6.03 8.76 -4.54
CA VAL A 8 -6.86 8.18 -3.48
C VAL A 8 -6.26 8.53 -2.12
N ARG A 9 -7.05 9.18 -1.26
CA ARG A 9 -6.71 9.42 0.16
C ARG A 9 -7.61 8.58 1.04
N SER A 10 -7.16 8.31 2.26
CA SER A 10 -7.96 7.54 3.22
C SER A 10 -7.83 8.11 4.62
N TYR A 11 -8.94 8.18 5.34
CA TYR A 11 -9.02 8.67 6.70
C TYR A 11 -9.65 7.63 7.62
N LYS A 12 -9.27 7.65 8.89
CA LYS A 12 -9.71 6.65 9.88
C LYS A 12 -10.65 7.28 10.88
N VAL A 13 -11.77 6.62 11.12
CA VAL A 13 -12.76 6.94 12.16
C VAL A 13 -12.75 5.79 13.16
N LYS A 14 -12.48 6.08 14.43
CA LYS A 14 -12.50 5.05 15.49
C LYS A 14 -13.94 4.69 15.82
N HIS A 15 -14.21 3.43 16.10
CA HIS A 15 -15.52 2.95 16.59
C HIS A 15 -15.35 1.89 17.67
N ASN A 16 -16.46 1.61 18.36
CA ASN A 16 -16.55 0.61 19.41
C ASN A 16 -17.51 -0.56 19.07
N TYR A 17 -18.03 -0.63 17.85
CA TYR A 17 -18.88 -1.74 17.40
C TYR A 17 -18.20 -3.11 17.51
N ASP A 18 -18.94 -4.12 18.00
CA ASP A 18 -18.51 -5.51 17.90
C ASP A 18 -18.82 -6.09 16.51
N VAL A 19 -17.82 -6.01 15.65
CA VAL A 19 -17.89 -6.50 14.26
C VAL A 19 -17.06 -7.76 14.06
N LYS A 20 -16.56 -8.40 15.13
CA LYS A 20 -15.58 -9.49 15.03
C LYS A 20 -16.10 -10.66 14.21
N TRP A 21 -17.34 -11.08 14.47
CA TRP A 21 -18.00 -12.18 13.77
C TRP A 21 -18.13 -11.90 12.27
N PHE A 22 -18.54 -10.68 11.90
CA PHE A 22 -18.65 -10.27 10.50
C PHE A 22 -17.30 -10.22 9.79
N LEU A 23 -16.29 -9.62 10.44
CA LEU A 23 -14.94 -9.57 9.87
C LEU A 23 -14.33 -10.97 9.72
N GLU A 24 -14.63 -11.89 10.64
CA GLU A 24 -14.20 -13.28 10.57
C GLU A 24 -14.88 -14.01 9.41
N ALA A 25 -16.21 -13.88 9.29
CA ALA A 25 -16.97 -14.46 8.20
C ALA A 25 -16.46 -13.98 6.82
N TYR A 26 -16.21 -12.68 6.68
CA TYR A 26 -15.63 -12.13 5.45
C TYR A 26 -14.19 -12.59 5.19
N ARG A 27 -13.37 -12.74 6.24
CA ARG A 27 -12.01 -13.30 6.12
C ARG A 27 -12.06 -14.73 5.54
N TRP A 28 -12.95 -15.57 6.04
CA TRP A 28 -13.16 -16.93 5.55
C TRP A 28 -13.70 -16.94 4.12
N LEU A 29 -14.68 -16.09 3.80
CA LEU A 29 -15.21 -15.92 2.46
C LEU A 29 -14.12 -15.54 1.46
N LEU A 30 -13.28 -14.55 1.80
CA LEU A 30 -12.15 -14.12 0.98
C LEU A 30 -11.12 -15.24 0.81
N GLN A 31 -10.83 -16.01 1.87
CA GLN A 31 -9.93 -17.16 1.76
C GLN A 31 -10.50 -18.24 0.84
N ARG A 32 -11.80 -18.58 0.96
CA ARG A 32 -12.48 -19.54 0.08
C ARG A 32 -12.43 -19.08 -1.38
N ALA A 33 -12.63 -17.78 -1.64
CA ALA A 33 -12.52 -17.22 -2.99
C ALA A 33 -11.10 -17.41 -3.57
N ILE A 34 -10.06 -17.19 -2.75
CA ILE A 34 -8.65 -17.43 -3.13
C ILE A 34 -8.42 -18.92 -3.38
N ASP A 35 -8.90 -19.78 -2.49
CA ASP A 35 -8.70 -21.23 -2.56
C ASP A 35 -9.30 -21.82 -3.83
N GLU A 36 -10.54 -21.45 -4.13
CA GLU A 36 -11.24 -21.96 -5.30
C GLU A 36 -10.64 -21.42 -6.61
N THR A 37 -10.26 -20.13 -6.63
CA THR A 37 -9.54 -19.58 -7.79
C THR A 37 -8.16 -20.23 -7.95
N TRP A 38 -7.48 -20.55 -6.84
CA TRP A 38 -6.14 -21.16 -6.85
C TRP A 38 -6.14 -22.57 -7.42
N LYS A 39 -7.11 -23.40 -7.03
CA LYS A 39 -7.27 -24.78 -7.56
C LYS A 39 -7.40 -24.80 -9.09
N ASN A 40 -8.01 -23.76 -9.65
CA ASN A 40 -8.29 -23.62 -11.07
C ASN A 40 -7.21 -22.82 -11.83
N ILE A 41 -6.02 -22.60 -11.24
CA ILE A 41 -4.89 -21.96 -11.94
C ILE A 41 -4.24 -22.98 -12.88
N ALA A 42 -4.26 -22.69 -14.17
CA ALA A 42 -3.47 -23.42 -15.16
C ALA A 42 -2.00 -22.95 -15.15
N TRP A 43 -1.08 -23.86 -15.43
CA TRP A 43 0.36 -23.58 -15.44
C TRP A 43 0.92 -23.86 -16.82
N ASN A 44 1.42 -22.82 -17.48
CA ASN A 44 2.03 -22.95 -18.80
C ASN A 44 3.55 -23.10 -18.66
N GLU A 45 4.14 -24.04 -19.42
CA GLU A 45 5.56 -24.40 -19.40
C GLU A 45 6.50 -23.41 -20.10
N ARG A 46 6.00 -22.25 -20.54
CA ARG A 46 6.86 -21.19 -21.07
C ARG A 46 7.97 -20.83 -20.09
N VAL A 47 9.20 -21.17 -20.49
CA VAL A 47 10.43 -20.91 -19.74
C VAL A 47 10.65 -19.39 -19.67
N THR A 48 10.16 -18.78 -18.60
CA THR A 48 10.59 -17.42 -18.25
C THR A 48 12.11 -17.40 -18.06
N LYS A 49 12.78 -16.24 -18.14
CA LYS A 49 14.25 -16.09 -17.88
C LYS A 49 14.74 -16.76 -16.58
N ARG A 50 13.84 -17.14 -15.67
CA ARG A 50 14.09 -17.80 -14.39
C ARG A 50 13.57 -19.24 -14.31
N ARG A 51 13.26 -19.88 -15.45
CA ARG A 51 12.73 -21.25 -15.57
C ARG A 51 11.51 -21.51 -14.68
N ARG A 52 10.56 -20.57 -14.65
CA ARG A 52 9.31 -20.70 -13.88
C ARG A 52 8.11 -20.85 -14.79
N LEU A 53 7.25 -21.82 -14.47
CA LEU A 53 5.91 -21.98 -15.05
C LEU A 53 5.10 -20.69 -14.87
N ILE A 54 4.35 -20.28 -15.90
CA ILE A 54 3.53 -19.07 -15.87
C ILE A 54 2.12 -19.43 -15.37
N PRO A 55 1.66 -18.90 -14.23
CA PRO A 55 0.30 -19.13 -13.76
C PRO A 55 -0.70 -18.30 -14.58
N ILE A 56 -1.72 -18.97 -15.09
CA ILE A 56 -2.88 -18.41 -15.78
C ILE A 56 -4.03 -18.44 -14.78
N ILE A 57 -4.34 -17.27 -14.21
CA ILE A 57 -5.46 -17.11 -13.27
C ILE A 57 -6.77 -17.11 -14.09
N PRO A 58 -7.76 -17.98 -13.78
CA PRO A 58 -9.01 -18.07 -14.52
C PRO A 58 -9.79 -16.76 -14.39
N LYS A 59 -10.28 -16.21 -15.51
CA LYS A 59 -10.94 -14.89 -15.54
C LYS A 59 -12.24 -14.85 -16.34
N SER A 60 -12.66 -15.99 -16.93
CA SER A 60 -13.89 -16.07 -17.70
C SER A 60 -15.09 -15.61 -16.85
N SER A 61 -16.08 -15.02 -17.52
CA SER A 61 -17.34 -14.60 -16.90
C SER A 61 -18.03 -15.79 -16.24
N GLU A 62 -18.05 -16.94 -16.92
CA GLU A 62 -18.61 -18.19 -16.43
C GLU A 62 -17.95 -18.66 -15.13
N PHE A 63 -16.61 -18.71 -15.09
CA PHE A 63 -15.90 -19.09 -13.87
C PHE A 63 -16.23 -18.17 -12.70
N LYS A 64 -16.25 -16.85 -12.94
CA LYS A 64 -16.59 -15.87 -11.90
C LYS A 64 -18.03 -16.02 -11.42
N ARG A 65 -18.98 -16.34 -12.31
CA ARG A 65 -20.38 -16.59 -11.97
C ARG A 65 -20.50 -17.85 -11.10
N ASN A 66 -19.85 -18.94 -11.48
CA ASN A 66 -19.86 -20.19 -10.72
C ASN A 66 -19.20 -20.01 -9.34
N LEU A 67 -18.07 -19.30 -9.29
CA LEU A 67 -17.41 -18.93 -8.04
C LEU A 67 -18.33 -18.10 -7.14
N ARG A 68 -19.02 -17.11 -7.69
CA ARG A 68 -19.97 -16.28 -6.95
C ARG A 68 -21.10 -17.11 -6.36
N ASN A 69 -21.73 -17.97 -7.17
CA ASN A 69 -22.82 -18.84 -6.74
C ASN A 69 -22.35 -19.81 -5.64
N PHE A 70 -21.16 -20.38 -5.78
CA PHE A 70 -20.55 -21.22 -4.75
C PHE A 70 -20.32 -20.48 -3.43
N LEU A 71 -19.81 -19.25 -3.48
CA LEU A 71 -19.51 -18.43 -2.31
C LEU A 71 -20.76 -17.86 -1.62
N LEU A 72 -21.88 -17.72 -2.36
CA LEU A 72 -23.17 -17.31 -1.80
C LEU A 72 -23.81 -18.41 -0.94
N ARG A 73 -23.46 -19.69 -1.17
CA ARG A 73 -23.96 -20.79 -0.35
C ARG A 73 -23.54 -20.57 1.10
N ASN A 74 -24.52 -20.48 2.00
CA ASN A 74 -24.35 -20.23 3.44
C ASN A 74 -23.76 -18.84 3.76
N TRP A 75 -23.99 -17.84 2.91
CA TRP A 75 -23.62 -16.44 3.19
C TRP A 75 -24.79 -15.66 3.78
N GLY A 76 -24.74 -15.37 5.08
CA GLY A 76 -25.83 -14.71 5.82
C GLY A 76 -25.78 -13.18 5.85
N PHE A 77 -25.11 -12.53 4.89
CA PHE A 77 -24.97 -11.07 4.80
C PHE A 77 -25.31 -10.57 3.39
N CYS A 78 -25.27 -9.26 3.17
CA CYS A 78 -25.47 -8.68 1.85
C CYS A 78 -24.61 -9.38 0.78
N ALA A 79 -25.26 -9.80 -0.33
CA ALA A 79 -24.61 -10.54 -1.40
C ALA A 79 -23.42 -9.78 -2.04
N HIS A 80 -23.46 -8.45 -2.03
CA HIS A 80 -22.37 -7.61 -2.56
C HIS A 80 -21.03 -7.77 -1.82
N TYR A 81 -21.03 -8.30 -0.59
CA TYR A 81 -19.77 -8.66 0.07
C TYR A 81 -19.08 -9.84 -0.60
N VAL A 82 -19.81 -10.75 -1.25
CA VAL A 82 -19.23 -11.81 -2.10
C VAL A 82 -18.53 -11.21 -3.31
N ASP A 83 -19.16 -10.24 -3.99
CA ASP A 83 -18.55 -9.56 -5.13
C ASP A 83 -17.25 -8.84 -4.72
N SER A 84 -17.29 -8.16 -3.56
CA SER A 84 -16.14 -7.51 -2.95
C SER A 84 -15.03 -8.51 -2.62
N ALA A 85 -15.36 -9.65 -2.00
CA ALA A 85 -14.40 -10.71 -1.68
C ALA A 85 -13.75 -11.28 -2.94
N ILE A 86 -14.51 -11.55 -4.01
CA ILE A 86 -13.98 -12.02 -5.29
C ILE A 86 -13.02 -10.98 -5.87
N LYS A 87 -13.41 -9.71 -5.94
CA LYS A 87 -12.55 -8.61 -6.42
C LYS A 87 -11.22 -8.57 -5.65
N GLN A 88 -11.27 -8.70 -4.32
CA GLN A 88 -10.09 -8.69 -3.46
C GLN A 88 -9.22 -9.95 -3.65
N ALA A 89 -9.82 -11.14 -3.82
CA ALA A 89 -9.10 -12.37 -4.10
C ALA A 89 -8.29 -12.25 -5.40
N TYR A 90 -8.90 -11.73 -6.47
CA TYR A 90 -8.20 -11.48 -7.74
C TYR A 90 -7.06 -10.47 -7.60
N SER A 91 -7.24 -9.40 -6.81
CA SER A 91 -6.18 -8.43 -6.53
C SER A 91 -4.98 -9.09 -5.83
N ILE A 92 -5.26 -9.92 -4.81
CA ILE A 92 -4.25 -10.69 -4.07
C ILE A 92 -3.51 -11.65 -5.00
N LEU A 93 -4.23 -12.42 -5.83
CA LEU A 93 -3.63 -13.38 -6.76
C LEU A 93 -2.82 -12.71 -7.87
N LYS A 94 -3.28 -11.57 -8.41
CA LYS A 94 -2.50 -10.76 -9.37
C LYS A 94 -1.19 -10.28 -8.74
N SER A 95 -1.23 -9.79 -7.50
CA SER A 95 -0.05 -9.36 -6.76
C SER A 95 0.91 -10.53 -6.48
N TRP A 96 0.37 -11.68 -6.06
CA TRP A 96 1.16 -12.91 -5.89
C TRP A 96 1.83 -13.32 -7.20
N ARG A 97 1.08 -13.41 -8.32
CA ARG A 97 1.61 -13.77 -9.65
C ARG A 97 2.76 -12.86 -10.06
N ARG A 98 2.59 -11.54 -9.91
CA ARG A 98 3.64 -10.55 -10.21
C ARG A 98 4.91 -10.82 -9.40
N ASN A 99 4.77 -11.09 -8.10
CA ASN A 99 5.92 -11.34 -7.23
C ASN A 99 6.56 -12.72 -7.45
N TYR A 100 5.76 -13.74 -7.78
CA TYR A 100 6.22 -15.08 -8.14
C TYR A 100 7.05 -15.06 -9.44
N LEU A 101 6.58 -14.36 -10.48
CA LEU A 101 7.33 -14.19 -11.73
C LEU A 101 8.63 -13.38 -11.51
N LYS A 102 8.59 -12.41 -10.57
CA LYS A 102 9.79 -11.68 -10.10
C LYS A 102 10.66 -12.49 -9.14
N GLY A 103 10.38 -13.76 -8.89
CA GLY A 103 11.15 -14.64 -8.00
C GLY A 103 11.15 -14.27 -6.52
N ARG A 104 10.29 -13.32 -6.10
CA ARG A 104 10.17 -12.87 -4.70
C ARG A 104 9.24 -13.75 -3.86
N ARG A 105 8.47 -14.63 -4.52
CA ARG A 105 7.60 -15.60 -3.87
C ARG A 105 7.77 -16.97 -4.50
N THR A 106 7.50 -18.00 -3.70
CA THR A 106 7.37 -19.39 -4.15
C THR A 106 5.96 -19.64 -4.67
N ARG A 107 5.68 -20.88 -5.09
CA ARG A 107 4.33 -21.34 -5.48
C ARG A 107 3.39 -21.56 -4.28
N ALA A 108 3.68 -20.93 -3.13
CA ALA A 108 2.80 -20.99 -1.98
C ALA A 108 1.55 -20.12 -2.20
N LYS A 109 0.38 -20.72 -1.95
CA LYS A 109 -0.93 -20.05 -2.00
C LYS A 109 -0.99 -18.89 -0.99
N PRO A 110 -1.55 -17.71 -1.35
CA PRO A 110 -1.77 -16.63 -0.40
C PRO A 110 -2.75 -17.02 0.72
N VAL A 111 -2.45 -16.58 1.96
CA VAL A 111 -3.31 -16.78 3.13
C VAL A 111 -3.74 -15.42 3.71
N VAL A 112 -5.05 -15.26 3.94
CA VAL A 112 -5.66 -14.07 4.51
C VAL A 112 -5.63 -14.14 6.03
N LYS A 113 -4.65 -13.46 6.63
CA LYS A 113 -4.50 -13.36 8.08
C LYS A 113 -5.23 -12.18 8.71
N LYS A 114 -5.38 -11.07 7.96
CA LYS A 114 -5.97 -9.83 8.48
C LYS A 114 -7.49 -9.87 8.35
N LYS A 115 -8.17 -9.48 9.43
CA LYS A 115 -9.62 -9.28 9.49
C LYS A 115 -9.96 -7.87 9.04
N PHE A 116 -10.70 -7.75 7.94
CA PHE A 116 -11.22 -6.50 7.41
C PHE A 116 -12.36 -6.81 6.44
N VAL A 117 -13.26 -5.86 6.23
CA VAL A 117 -14.30 -5.92 5.19
C VAL A 117 -14.15 -4.72 4.27
N ARG A 118 -14.23 -4.96 2.96
CA ARG A 118 -14.36 -3.89 1.95
C ARG A 118 -15.83 -3.67 1.65
N VAL A 119 -16.33 -2.50 2.02
CA VAL A 119 -17.72 -2.09 1.85
C VAL A 119 -17.83 -1.31 0.53
N LYS A 120 -18.63 -1.84 -0.39
CA LYS A 120 -18.89 -1.21 -1.69
C LYS A 120 -19.77 0.04 -1.49
N GLU A 121 -19.69 0.98 -2.43
CA GLU A 121 -20.51 2.21 -2.47
C GLU A 121 -22.03 1.90 -2.38
N THR A 122 -22.47 0.77 -2.96
CA THR A 122 -23.87 0.33 -2.90
C THR A 122 -24.31 -0.22 -1.53
N LEU A 123 -23.39 -0.41 -0.59
CA LEU A 123 -23.64 -0.96 0.75
C LEU A 123 -23.57 0.08 1.85
N TYR A 124 -23.41 1.36 1.50
CA TYR A 124 -23.50 2.43 2.48
C TYR A 124 -24.22 3.65 1.91
N SER A 125 -24.71 4.50 2.80
CA SER A 125 -25.19 5.83 2.47
C SER A 125 -24.54 6.86 3.41
N TYR A 126 -24.42 8.10 2.93
CA TYR A 126 -23.97 9.22 3.74
C TYR A 126 -25.04 10.31 3.72
N LYS A 127 -25.62 10.60 4.89
CA LYS A 127 -26.64 11.64 5.07
C LYS A 127 -26.43 12.32 6.42
N ASN A 128 -26.54 13.65 6.47
CA ASN A 128 -26.47 14.45 7.70
C ASN A 128 -25.26 14.11 8.59
N GLY A 129 -24.06 13.99 8.01
CA GLY A 129 -22.84 13.68 8.76
C GLY A 129 -22.72 12.24 9.25
N LYS A 130 -23.63 11.33 8.86
CA LYS A 130 -23.63 9.92 9.29
C LYS A 130 -23.45 8.99 8.11
N ILE A 131 -22.53 8.03 8.24
CA ILE A 131 -22.35 6.93 7.29
C ILE A 131 -23.10 5.71 7.81
N LYS A 132 -24.13 5.26 7.10
CA LYS A 132 -24.89 4.04 7.40
C LYS A 132 -24.44 2.92 6.49
N ILE A 133 -23.89 1.83 7.04
CA ILE A 133 -23.40 0.65 6.33
C ILE A 133 -24.38 -0.51 6.53
N SER A 134 -24.83 -1.14 5.44
CA SER A 134 -25.73 -2.31 5.47
C SER A 134 -24.94 -3.62 5.58
N ILE A 135 -25.09 -4.31 6.71
CA ILE A 135 -24.44 -5.59 7.00
C ILE A 135 -25.30 -6.74 6.48
N ARG A 136 -26.58 -6.74 6.88
CA ARG A 136 -27.63 -7.61 6.35
C ARG A 136 -28.66 -6.77 5.62
N PRO A 137 -29.23 -7.25 4.51
CA PRO A 137 -30.29 -6.53 3.81
C PRO A 137 -31.46 -6.26 4.77
N PHE A 138 -31.89 -5.00 4.89
CA PHE A 138 -33.07 -4.55 5.65
C PHE A 138 -33.07 -4.80 7.17
N GLU A 139 -32.16 -5.62 7.71
CA GLU A 139 -32.12 -5.99 9.13
C GLU A 139 -31.04 -5.21 9.90
N GLU A 140 -29.78 -5.33 9.49
CA GLU A 140 -28.64 -4.94 10.32
C GLU A 140 -27.77 -3.87 9.65
N HIS A 141 -27.56 -2.77 10.38
CA HIS A 141 -26.81 -1.62 9.89
C HIS A 141 -25.86 -1.07 10.96
N LEU A 142 -24.69 -0.59 10.54
CA LEU A 142 -23.77 0.16 11.39
C LEU A 142 -23.83 1.65 11.01
N VAL A 143 -23.89 2.54 12.00
CA VAL A 143 -24.02 3.98 11.78
C VAL A 143 -22.83 4.72 12.39
N PHE A 144 -21.99 5.31 11.55
CA PHE A 144 -20.82 6.05 12.00
C PHE A 144 -21.12 7.54 11.93
N ASP A 145 -21.16 8.19 13.09
CA ASP A 145 -21.17 9.64 13.15
C ASP A 145 -19.78 10.17 12.79
N VAL A 146 -19.73 10.91 11.69
CA VAL A 146 -18.52 11.53 11.17
C VAL A 146 -18.69 13.04 11.05
N SER A 147 -19.77 13.63 11.57
CA SER A 147 -20.06 15.06 11.48
C SER A 147 -18.87 15.94 11.89
N ASN A 148 -18.25 15.62 13.03
CA ASN A 148 -17.13 16.35 13.60
C ASN A 148 -15.75 15.84 13.14
N ALA A 149 -15.67 15.09 12.04
CA ALA A 149 -14.40 14.52 11.61
C ALA A 149 -13.45 15.59 11.05
N TRP A 150 -12.28 15.71 11.67
CA TRP A 150 -11.23 16.69 11.30
C TRP A 150 -10.82 16.67 9.82
N PHE A 151 -11.02 15.54 9.15
CA PHE A 151 -10.59 15.35 7.76
C PHE A 151 -11.54 15.94 6.73
N TRP A 152 -12.75 16.39 7.08
CA TRP A 152 -13.69 16.96 6.10
C TRP A 152 -13.12 18.16 5.35
N SER A 153 -12.40 19.04 6.06
CA SER A 153 -11.67 20.16 5.45
C SER A 153 -10.65 19.73 4.38
N ARG A 154 -10.17 18.48 4.46
CA ARG A 154 -9.15 17.89 3.57
C ARG A 154 -9.73 16.87 2.58
N ALA A 155 -10.92 16.37 2.85
CA ALA A 155 -11.61 15.34 2.08
C ALA A 155 -12.52 16.01 1.05
N LYS A 156 -11.92 16.77 0.13
CA LYS A 156 -12.62 17.45 -0.99
C LYS A 156 -12.88 16.53 -2.20
N GLY A 157 -12.78 15.21 -2.01
CA GLY A 157 -12.91 14.21 -3.07
C GLY A 157 -14.24 13.47 -2.98
N GLU A 158 -14.53 12.65 -3.98
CA GLU A 158 -15.67 11.73 -3.98
C GLU A 158 -15.39 10.56 -3.04
N MET A 159 -16.31 10.26 -2.13
CA MET A 159 -16.18 9.11 -1.24
C MET A 159 -16.26 7.80 -2.04
N GLY A 160 -15.30 6.90 -1.81
CA GLY A 160 -15.24 5.58 -2.44
C GLY A 160 -15.47 4.44 -1.46
N GLU A 161 -14.98 3.24 -1.80
CA GLU A 161 -15.08 2.06 -0.93
C GLU A 161 -14.60 2.33 0.51
N LEU A 162 -15.34 1.80 1.49
CA LEU A 162 -14.93 1.85 2.90
C LEU A 162 -14.21 0.56 3.28
N ILE A 163 -13.33 0.63 4.28
CA ILE A 163 -12.69 -0.54 4.86
C ILE A 163 -13.00 -0.58 6.35
N LEU A 164 -13.85 -1.52 6.74
CA LEU A 164 -14.17 -1.79 8.13
C LEU A 164 -13.11 -2.72 8.73
N THR A 165 -12.61 -2.36 9.90
CA THR A 165 -11.66 -3.15 10.70
C THR A 165 -12.19 -3.26 12.12
N GLU A 166 -11.50 -3.98 13.00
CA GLU A 166 -11.97 -4.15 14.39
C GLU A 166 -12.06 -2.83 15.17
N LYS A 167 -11.24 -1.83 14.82
CA LYS A 167 -11.12 -0.58 15.59
C LYS A 167 -11.48 0.67 14.79
N PHE A 168 -11.48 0.58 13.47
CA PHE A 168 -11.60 1.72 12.58
C PHE A 168 -12.47 1.42 11.38
N LEU A 169 -13.30 2.40 11.02
CA LEU A 169 -13.81 2.57 9.68
C LEU A 169 -12.81 3.44 8.91
N ILE A 170 -12.29 2.93 7.80
CA ILE A 170 -11.41 3.67 6.92
C ILE A 170 -12.23 4.15 5.72
N ILE A 171 -12.34 5.45 5.55
CA ILE A 171 -13.10 6.09 4.47
C ILE A 171 -12.10 6.48 3.39
N THR A 172 -12.35 6.05 2.15
CA THR A 172 -11.51 6.44 1.01
C THR A 172 -12.16 7.58 0.23
N PHE A 173 -11.34 8.47 -0.31
CA PHE A 173 -11.75 9.60 -1.14
C PHE A 173 -10.94 9.59 -2.41
N ARG A 174 -11.62 9.67 -3.56
CA ARG A 174 -11.05 9.82 -4.89
C ARG A 174 -11.06 11.30 -5.27
N PHE A 175 -9.92 11.80 -5.73
CA PHE A 175 -9.80 13.17 -6.18
C PHE A 175 -9.59 13.16 -7.68
N ASN A 176 -10.45 13.89 -8.39
CA ASN A 176 -10.26 14.18 -9.81
C ASN A 176 -9.17 15.24 -9.89
N GLN A 177 -7.93 14.81 -10.12
CA GLN A 177 -6.85 15.75 -10.39
C GLN A 177 -7.00 16.17 -11.84
N ARG A 178 -7.36 17.44 -12.08
CA ARG A 178 -7.20 18.01 -13.43
C ARG A 178 -5.70 17.96 -13.72
N VAL A 179 -5.34 17.25 -14.77
CA VAL A 179 -3.97 17.25 -15.28
C VAL A 179 -3.81 18.63 -15.93
N GLU A 180 -3.27 19.58 -15.19
CA GLU A 180 -2.74 20.80 -15.78
C GLU A 180 -1.58 20.40 -16.68
N GLU A 181 -1.43 21.08 -17.82
CA GLU A 181 -0.27 20.86 -18.67
C GLU A 181 1.00 21.17 -17.87
N PRO A 182 1.96 20.24 -17.83
CA PRO A 182 3.14 20.43 -17.01
C PRO A 182 3.98 21.57 -17.59
N ARG A 183 4.50 22.43 -16.71
CA ARG A 183 5.42 23.52 -17.07
C ARG A 183 6.73 23.00 -17.68
N GLY A 184 7.07 21.76 -17.39
CA GLY A 184 8.26 21.08 -17.88
C GLY A 184 8.48 19.78 -17.13
N ALA A 185 9.62 19.14 -17.36
CA ALA A 185 10.02 17.92 -16.66
C ALA A 185 11.40 18.06 -16.02
N ILE A 186 11.58 17.45 -14.85
CA ILE A 186 12.86 17.35 -14.16
C ILE A 186 13.23 15.87 -14.08
N ALA A 187 14.37 15.51 -14.66
CA ALA A 187 14.93 14.17 -14.56
C ALA A 187 15.83 14.07 -13.32
N TRP A 188 15.53 13.12 -12.44
CA TRP A 188 16.22 12.93 -11.16
C TRP A 188 17.06 11.65 -11.14
N ASP A 189 18.33 11.80 -10.79
CA ASP A 189 19.22 10.72 -10.39
C ASP A 189 19.35 10.64 -8.86
N CYS A 190 19.29 9.42 -8.35
CA CYS A 190 19.18 9.12 -6.93
C CYS A 190 20.49 8.54 -6.40
N ASN A 191 21.29 9.36 -5.73
CA ASN A 191 22.55 8.98 -5.12
C ASN A 191 22.41 8.65 -3.62
N GLU A 192 23.47 8.16 -2.98
CA GLU A 192 23.45 7.78 -1.55
C GLU A 192 23.23 8.99 -0.63
N LYS A 193 23.79 10.14 -1.01
CA LYS A 193 23.84 11.37 -0.22
C LYS A 193 23.34 12.60 -0.98
N SER A 194 22.88 12.45 -2.21
CA SER A 194 22.26 13.52 -2.98
C SER A 194 21.13 12.98 -3.85
N LEU A 195 20.23 13.88 -4.22
CA LEU A 195 19.30 13.71 -5.30
C LEU A 195 19.63 14.83 -6.31
N ASP A 196 20.07 14.42 -7.49
CA ASP A 196 20.61 15.34 -8.51
C ASP A 196 19.61 15.38 -9.68
N GLY A 197 19.05 16.54 -9.93
CA GLY A 197 18.02 16.82 -10.92
C GLY A 197 18.57 17.64 -12.08
N PHE A 198 17.98 17.48 -13.26
CA PHE A 198 18.27 18.33 -14.41
C PHE A 198 16.98 18.69 -15.15
N ASN A 199 16.88 19.96 -15.54
CA ASN A 199 15.89 20.47 -16.47
C ASN A 199 16.60 21.45 -17.43
N PRO A 200 16.30 21.46 -18.74
CA PRO A 200 17.02 22.30 -19.70
C PRO A 200 16.95 23.81 -19.43
N GLU A 201 15.85 24.29 -18.83
CA GLU A 201 15.62 25.71 -18.55
C GLU A 201 16.17 26.12 -17.18
N ILE A 202 16.03 25.26 -16.17
CA ILE A 202 16.47 25.53 -14.79
C ILE A 202 17.96 25.18 -14.59
N GLY A 203 18.47 24.23 -15.35
CA GLY A 203 19.80 23.65 -15.18
C GLY A 203 19.87 22.55 -14.11
N TRP A 204 21.04 22.43 -13.48
CA TRP A 204 21.32 21.41 -12.46
C TRP A 204 20.73 21.77 -11.10
N ILE A 205 19.98 20.84 -10.52
CA ILE A 205 19.37 20.96 -9.21
C ILE A 205 20.02 19.92 -8.30
N ARG A 206 20.52 20.33 -7.13
CA ARG A 206 21.13 19.39 -6.19
C ARG A 206 20.47 19.46 -4.82
N VAL A 207 19.94 18.33 -4.38
CA VAL A 207 19.29 18.18 -3.08
C VAL A 207 20.16 17.32 -2.16
N ASP A 208 20.53 17.85 -1.00
CA ASP A 208 21.40 17.17 -0.04
C ASP A 208 20.65 16.13 0.81
N LEU A 209 21.10 14.88 0.76
CA LEU A 209 20.61 13.76 1.58
C LEU A 209 21.62 13.29 2.64
N ARG A 210 22.75 14.00 2.85
CA ARG A 210 23.76 13.66 3.86
C ARG A 210 23.16 13.54 5.26
N LYS A 211 22.22 14.42 5.61
CA LYS A 211 21.52 14.37 6.91
C LYS A 211 20.70 13.09 7.07
N LEU A 212 20.00 12.65 6.03
CA LEU A 212 19.27 11.38 6.01
C LEU A 212 20.22 10.19 6.19
N PHE A 213 21.30 10.18 5.40
CA PHE A 213 22.35 9.16 5.51
C PHE A 213 22.94 9.08 6.91
N HIS A 214 23.23 10.23 7.52
CA HIS A 214 23.76 10.33 8.88
C HIS A 214 22.79 9.76 9.92
N ILE A 215 21.48 10.05 9.79
CA ILE A 215 20.46 9.44 10.67
C ILE A 215 20.58 7.92 10.62
N HIS A 216 20.56 7.32 9.43
CA HIS A 216 20.70 5.87 9.31
C HIS A 216 22.00 5.33 9.89
N ARG A 217 23.12 6.02 9.62
CA ARG A 217 24.43 5.61 10.12
C ARG A 217 24.49 5.61 11.65
N VAL A 218 24.02 6.65 12.30
CA VAL A 218 24.03 6.75 13.77
C VAL A 218 23.19 5.64 14.41
N TYR A 219 21.98 5.40 13.89
CA TYR A 219 21.11 4.38 14.43
C TYR A 219 21.56 2.96 14.09
N GLU A 220 22.20 2.74 12.95
CA GLU A 220 22.89 1.48 12.62
C GLU A 220 23.95 1.15 13.68
N LEU A 221 24.85 2.10 13.99
CA LEU A 221 25.91 1.91 14.98
C LEU A 221 25.34 1.63 16.38
N LYS A 222 24.30 2.37 16.78
CA LYS A 222 23.59 2.12 18.06
C LYS A 222 23.00 0.72 18.13
N ARG A 223 22.35 0.25 17.05
CA ARG A 223 21.78 -1.11 17.00
C ARG A 223 22.84 -2.19 17.00
N GLN A 224 23.95 -2.02 16.28
CA GLN A 224 25.02 -3.01 16.24
C GLN A 224 25.61 -3.27 17.63
N ARG A 225 25.87 -2.21 18.40
CA ARG A 225 26.35 -2.31 19.80
C ARG A 225 25.36 -3.03 20.73
N LEU A 226 24.06 -2.89 20.47
CA LEU A 226 23.02 -3.51 21.29
C LEU A 226 22.72 -4.94 20.86
N GLN A 227 22.79 -5.25 19.57
CA GLN A 227 22.55 -6.59 19.04
C GLN A 227 23.55 -7.61 19.58
N SER A 228 24.83 -7.24 19.72
CA SER A 228 25.85 -8.11 20.34
C SER A 228 25.54 -8.47 21.79
N LYS A 229 24.83 -7.59 22.52
CA LYS A 229 24.43 -7.80 23.93
C LYS A 229 23.04 -8.44 24.06
N ALA A 230 22.14 -8.19 23.11
CA ALA A 230 20.76 -8.65 23.13
C ALA A 230 20.61 -10.16 22.89
N SER A 231 21.63 -10.82 22.32
CA SER A 231 21.69 -12.28 22.24
C SER A 231 21.70 -12.94 23.63
N ARG A 232 22.27 -12.25 24.63
CA ARG A 232 22.38 -12.72 26.02
C ARG A 232 21.33 -12.13 26.97
N LYS A 233 20.66 -11.03 26.59
CA LYS A 233 19.65 -10.35 27.41
C LYS A 233 18.42 -9.98 26.58
N GLN A 234 17.36 -10.80 26.70
CA GLN A 234 16.09 -10.64 25.99
C GLN A 234 15.43 -9.26 26.23
N SER A 235 15.61 -8.67 27.41
CA SER A 235 15.09 -7.35 27.78
C SER A 235 15.57 -6.21 26.86
N LEU A 236 16.76 -6.35 26.25
CA LEU A 236 17.32 -5.38 25.31
C LEU A 236 16.60 -5.37 23.94
N ARG A 237 15.74 -6.35 23.64
CA ARG A 237 14.92 -6.35 22.42
C ARG A 237 13.98 -5.14 22.38
N ARG A 238 13.39 -4.76 23.52
CA ARG A 238 12.55 -3.55 23.63
C ARG A 238 13.34 -2.28 23.28
N VAL A 239 14.61 -2.22 23.68
CA VAL A 239 15.50 -1.09 23.39
C VAL A 239 15.87 -1.05 21.90
N LEU A 240 16.13 -2.20 21.28
CA LEU A 240 16.35 -2.30 19.83
C LEU A 240 15.14 -1.81 19.04
N GLU A 241 13.93 -2.21 19.44
CA GLU A 241 12.69 -1.76 18.83
C GLU A 241 12.48 -0.25 18.97
N LYS A 242 12.70 0.29 20.17
CA LYS A 242 12.69 1.74 20.44
C LYS A 242 13.62 2.49 19.48
N TYR A 243 14.86 2.04 19.30
CA TYR A 243 15.80 2.69 18.38
C TYR A 243 15.43 2.50 16.91
N SER A 244 14.87 1.37 16.52
CA SER A 244 14.34 1.17 15.16
C SER A 244 13.21 2.14 14.86
N ASN A 245 12.26 2.31 15.78
CA ASN A 245 11.14 3.23 15.62
C ASN A 245 11.61 4.69 15.58
N ARG A 246 12.58 5.07 16.41
CA ARG A 246 13.17 6.42 16.40
C ARG A 246 13.88 6.76 15.08
N GLU A 247 14.70 5.84 14.55
CA GLU A 247 15.33 6.01 13.23
C GLU A 247 14.26 6.22 12.16
N LYS A 248 13.29 5.31 12.07
CA LYS A 248 12.21 5.38 11.08
C LYS A 248 11.46 6.70 11.14
N ASN A 249 11.10 7.16 12.34
CA ASN A 249 10.38 8.41 12.53
C ASN A 249 11.22 9.62 12.08
N ARG A 250 12.51 9.67 12.43
CA ARG A 250 13.40 10.78 12.03
C ARG A 250 13.69 10.80 10.54
N ALA A 251 13.96 9.63 9.95
CA ALA A 251 14.17 9.50 8.51
C ALA A 251 12.90 9.92 7.75
N LYS A 252 11.74 9.44 8.19
CA LYS A 252 10.44 9.79 7.59
C LYS A 252 10.13 11.28 7.70
N ASP A 253 10.36 11.91 8.85
CA ASP A 253 10.21 13.36 9.02
C ASP A 253 11.08 14.15 8.03
N PHE A 254 12.38 13.81 7.95
CA PHE A 254 13.30 14.45 7.01
C PHE A 254 12.84 14.29 5.55
N ILE A 255 12.47 13.08 5.14
CA ILE A 255 12.00 12.81 3.78
C ILE A 255 10.70 13.56 3.48
N HIS A 256 9.76 13.65 4.44
CA HIS A 256 8.55 14.44 4.23
C HIS A 256 8.87 15.92 4.02
N LYS A 257 9.76 16.50 4.83
CA LYS A 257 10.15 17.91 4.65
C LYS A 257 10.78 18.13 3.29
N ILE A 258 11.77 17.32 2.91
CA ILE A 258 12.51 17.52 1.66
C ILE A 258 11.61 17.34 0.42
N THR A 259 10.74 16.33 0.42
CA THR A 259 9.82 16.10 -0.70
C THR A 259 8.71 17.15 -0.76
N THR A 260 8.33 17.78 0.36
CA THR A 260 7.41 18.93 0.33
C THR A 260 8.11 20.11 -0.31
N THR A 261 9.33 20.44 0.14
CA THR A 261 10.11 21.53 -0.44
C THR A 261 10.30 21.34 -1.94
N ILE A 262 10.74 20.17 -2.40
CA ILE A 262 10.91 19.91 -3.85
C ILE A 262 9.58 20.10 -4.62
N ALA A 263 8.47 19.54 -4.11
CA ALA A 263 7.18 19.64 -4.79
C ALA A 263 6.62 21.08 -4.84
N GLU A 264 6.88 21.87 -3.80
CA GLU A 264 6.49 23.28 -3.74
C GLU A 264 7.38 24.15 -4.64
N THR A 265 8.70 23.96 -4.58
CA THR A 265 9.67 24.71 -5.39
C THR A 265 9.46 24.47 -6.89
N PHE A 266 9.17 23.22 -7.29
CA PHE A 266 8.98 22.84 -8.69
C PHE A 266 7.52 22.48 -8.98
N LYS A 267 6.59 23.25 -8.40
CA LYS A 267 5.17 23.04 -8.61
C LYS A 267 4.82 23.15 -10.10
N GLY A 268 4.07 22.18 -10.62
CA GLY A 268 3.68 22.10 -12.02
C GLY A 268 4.73 21.45 -12.93
N TYR A 269 5.88 21.01 -12.41
CA TYR A 269 6.83 20.19 -13.16
C TYR A 269 6.55 18.70 -12.96
N VAL A 270 6.77 17.91 -14.00
CA VAL A 270 6.76 16.45 -13.92
C VAL A 270 8.12 15.96 -13.41
N HIS A 271 8.10 15.10 -12.40
CA HIS A 271 9.33 14.56 -11.82
C HIS A 271 9.58 13.13 -12.32
N GLY A 272 10.56 12.97 -13.20
CA GLY A 272 11.01 11.67 -13.70
C GLY A 272 12.10 11.07 -12.81
N PHE A 273 11.88 9.88 -12.27
CA PHE A 273 12.88 9.16 -11.46
C PHE A 273 13.30 7.85 -12.11
N LYS A 274 14.58 7.49 -11.96
CA LYS A 274 15.07 6.17 -12.34
C LYS A 274 14.44 5.06 -11.50
N ASP A 275 13.93 3.99 -12.13
CA ASP A 275 13.39 2.82 -11.43
C ASP A 275 14.54 1.98 -10.82
N LEU A 276 15.05 2.43 -9.68
CA LEU A 276 16.13 1.77 -8.97
C LEU A 276 15.62 0.54 -8.21
N ASN A 277 16.23 -0.61 -8.51
CA ASN A 277 16.01 -1.84 -7.77
C ASN A 277 17.20 -2.17 -6.87
N LYS A 278 17.11 -1.74 -5.61
CA LYS A 278 18.11 -2.04 -4.56
C LYS A 278 18.53 -3.51 -4.49
N GLU A 279 17.61 -4.46 -4.69
CA GLU A 279 17.91 -5.90 -4.62
C GLU A 279 18.96 -6.31 -5.67
N LYS A 280 18.90 -5.70 -6.86
CA LYS A 280 19.87 -5.94 -7.94
C LYS A 280 21.21 -5.23 -7.72
N MET A 281 21.27 -4.30 -6.78
CA MET A 281 22.47 -3.52 -6.47
C MET A 281 23.30 -4.16 -5.34
N LEU A 282 22.76 -5.17 -4.66
CA LEU A 282 23.49 -5.90 -3.63
C LEU A 282 24.63 -6.71 -4.27
N LYS A 283 25.80 -6.67 -3.64
CA LYS A 283 27.03 -7.35 -4.04
C LYS A 283 27.50 -8.28 -2.91
N LYS A 284 28.60 -9.02 -3.11
CA LYS A 284 29.22 -9.83 -2.04
C LYS A 284 29.85 -8.99 -0.91
N SER A 285 29.95 -7.67 -1.07
CA SER A 285 30.50 -6.76 -0.06
C SER A 285 29.47 -6.34 0.99
N ARG A 286 29.76 -6.68 2.26
CA ARG A 286 28.94 -6.28 3.42
C ARG A 286 28.85 -4.76 3.57
N THR A 287 29.95 -4.04 3.34
CA THR A 287 29.99 -2.57 3.45
C THR A 287 29.13 -1.92 2.38
N HIS A 288 29.28 -2.33 1.13
CA HIS A 288 28.44 -1.86 0.01
C HIS A 288 26.95 -2.09 0.27
N ASN A 289 26.58 -3.30 0.68
CA ASN A 289 25.18 -3.65 0.95
C ASN A 289 24.59 -2.83 2.10
N ARG A 290 25.39 -2.57 3.14
CA ARG A 290 24.98 -1.70 4.25
C ARG A 290 24.76 -0.26 3.80
N ASN A 291 25.48 0.21 2.79
CA ASN A 291 25.31 1.57 2.27
C ASN A 291 24.04 1.67 1.41
N VAL A 292 23.84 0.73 0.48
CA VAL A 292 22.59 0.62 -0.31
C VAL A 292 21.35 0.48 0.60
N ALA A 293 21.49 -0.19 1.75
CA ALA A 293 20.40 -0.33 2.71
C ALA A 293 19.94 1.01 3.31
N LYS A 294 20.82 2.00 3.44
CA LYS A 294 20.53 3.31 4.06
C LYS A 294 19.82 4.31 3.13
N SER A 295 19.79 4.08 1.82
CA SER A 295 19.10 4.98 0.89
C SER A 295 17.58 4.90 1.05
N ASP A 296 16.81 5.94 0.75
CA ASP A 296 15.33 5.89 0.82
C ASP A 296 14.64 6.25 -0.49
N TRP A 297 15.28 5.97 -1.63
CA TRP A 297 14.82 6.39 -2.96
C TRP A 297 13.36 6.04 -3.23
N LYS A 298 12.92 4.82 -2.90
CA LYS A 298 11.52 4.42 -3.10
C LYS A 298 10.53 5.19 -2.23
N THR A 299 10.93 5.55 -1.02
CA THR A 299 10.12 6.37 -0.11
C THR A 299 10.02 7.80 -0.63
N ILE A 300 11.13 8.36 -1.13
CA ILE A 300 11.19 9.67 -1.78
C ILE A 300 10.28 9.68 -3.01
N ILE A 301 10.47 8.75 -3.96
CA ILE A 301 9.68 8.64 -5.20
C ILE A 301 8.19 8.49 -4.87
N GLY A 302 7.85 7.64 -3.90
CA GLY A 302 6.46 7.43 -3.47
C GLY A 302 5.81 8.67 -2.85
N LEU A 303 6.58 9.49 -2.12
CA LEU A 303 6.10 10.75 -1.56
C LEU A 303 6.02 11.87 -2.60
N MET A 304 6.97 11.92 -3.54
CA MET A 304 6.94 12.86 -4.67
C MET A 304 5.70 12.59 -5.54
N GLY A 305 5.43 11.33 -5.92
CA GLY A 305 4.22 11.00 -6.68
C GLY A 305 2.89 11.23 -5.94
N TYR A 306 2.93 11.48 -4.62
CA TYR A 306 1.74 11.89 -3.86
C TYR A 306 1.60 13.42 -3.77
N LYS A 307 2.70 14.17 -3.87
CA LYS A 307 2.74 15.61 -3.61
C LYS A 307 2.79 16.47 -4.88
N SER A 308 3.38 15.94 -5.94
CA SER A 308 3.53 16.58 -7.24
C SER A 308 2.24 16.53 -8.06
#